data_AF-A0A8H4KZU7-F1
#
_entry.id   AF-A0A8H4KZU7-F1
#
_cell.length_a   1.000
_cell.length_b   1.000
_cell.length_c   1.000
_cell.angle_alpha   90.00
_cell.angle_beta   90.00
_cell.angle_gamma   90.00
#
_symmetry.space_group_name_H-M   'P 1'
#
loop_
_entity.id
_entity.type
_entity.pdbx_description
1 polymer ?
#
loop_
_entity_poly.entity_id
_entity_poly.type
_entity_poly.pdbx_seq_one_letter_code
_entity_poly.pdbx_strand_id
1 'polypeptide(L)'
;MYPDSFEGFSIPSAQDWNSPKRITFKPKPLQDYDIDVKIVACGVCGSDLHTANGGWGNKNWPIVPGHGHVAQTGSKVTSVKVGQRVGVGAQIASCRDCDACKTENETYCPQWMAPMLCAGLTAYSPLVRNGVGPGRTVGVIGIGGIGHFGLLFAKALGARTVAISRSRAKEVDARKLGADDFLATVEPGWNKEYTRKFDFILSTTSSTDRFDLGDYLSLLKVHGKFIAVGLPEGAG
;
A
#
# COMPACT_ATOMS: atom_id res chain seq x y z
N MET A 1 -29.00 -18.05 6.79
CA MET A 1 -28.13 -18.61 7.86
C MET A 1 -26.71 -18.23 7.48
N TYR A 2 -25.94 -17.67 8.41
CA TYR A 2 -24.53 -17.35 8.13
C TYR A 2 -23.77 -18.66 7.88
N PRO A 3 -22.89 -18.76 6.88
CA PRO A 3 -22.22 -20.02 6.57
C PRO A 3 -21.36 -20.49 7.75
N ASP A 4 -21.39 -21.80 8.00
CA ASP A 4 -20.59 -22.43 9.05
C ASP A 4 -19.11 -22.57 8.68
N SER A 5 -18.78 -22.39 7.40
CA SER A 5 -17.43 -22.49 6.86
C SER A 5 -17.19 -21.53 5.69
N PHE A 6 -15.94 -21.09 5.58
CA PHE A 6 -15.38 -20.40 4.42
C PHE A 6 -14.32 -21.26 3.75
N GLU A 7 -14.04 -20.95 2.49
CA GLU A 7 -12.95 -21.55 1.72
C GLU A 7 -12.00 -20.48 1.22
N GLY A 8 -10.72 -20.83 1.14
CA GLY A 8 -9.69 -19.93 0.61
C GLY A 8 -8.37 -20.65 0.40
N PHE A 9 -7.45 -19.95 -0.25
CA PHE A 9 -6.07 -20.42 -0.38
C PHE A 9 -5.27 -19.93 0.83
N SER A 10 -4.66 -20.85 1.56
CA SER A 10 -3.79 -20.55 2.70
C SER A 10 -2.37 -20.99 2.44
N ILE A 11 -1.43 -20.22 2.98
CA ILE A 11 -0.02 -20.58 3.09
C ILE A 11 0.15 -21.50 4.31
N PRO A 12 0.75 -22.69 4.16
CA PRO A 12 0.89 -23.63 5.26
C PRO A 12 2.10 -23.33 6.16
N SER A 13 3.17 -22.75 5.60
CA SER A 13 4.41 -22.40 6.31
C SER A 13 5.17 -21.32 5.54
N ALA A 14 6.12 -20.66 6.21
CA ALA A 14 7.02 -19.71 5.56
C ALA A 14 7.97 -20.41 4.55
N GLN A 15 8.29 -21.69 4.76
CA GLN A 15 9.13 -22.49 3.86
C GLN A 15 8.39 -22.81 2.55
N ASP A 16 7.09 -23.06 2.64
CA ASP A 16 6.21 -23.43 1.51
C ASP A 16 5.38 -22.23 1.02
N TRP A 17 5.88 -21.01 1.21
CA TRP A 17 5.14 -19.76 0.98
C TRP A 17 4.61 -19.61 -0.44
N ASN A 18 5.32 -20.19 -1.41
CA ASN A 18 5.00 -20.14 -2.84
C ASN A 18 4.04 -21.26 -3.28
N SER A 19 3.55 -22.08 -2.34
CA SER A 19 2.71 -23.26 -2.60
C SER A 19 1.40 -23.23 -1.79
N PRO A 20 0.53 -22.22 -2.00
CA PRO A 20 -0.70 -22.08 -1.23
C PRO A 20 -1.67 -23.25 -1.51
N LYS A 21 -2.36 -23.69 -0.47
CA LYS A 21 -3.31 -24.81 -0.53
C LYS A 21 -4.73 -24.32 -0.28
N ARG A 22 -5.69 -24.86 -1.01
CA ARG A 22 -7.11 -24.64 -0.72
C ARG A 22 -7.44 -25.31 0.61
N ILE A 23 -8.06 -24.55 1.51
CA ILE A 23 -8.51 -25.00 2.82
C ILE A 23 -9.96 -24.57 3.06
N THR A 24 -10.61 -25.26 3.98
CA THR A 24 -11.87 -24.86 4.59
C THR A 24 -11.60 -24.45 6.03
N PHE A 25 -12.18 -23.33 6.48
CA PHE A 25 -11.97 -22.81 7.82
C PHE A 25 -13.26 -22.21 8.40
N LYS A 26 -13.33 -22.15 9.73
CA LYS A 26 -14.47 -21.55 10.43
C LYS A 26 -14.36 -20.02 10.39
N PRO A 27 -15.36 -19.30 9.87
CA PRO A 27 -15.35 -17.84 9.92
C PRO A 27 -15.51 -17.35 11.36
N LYS A 28 -15.06 -16.12 11.63
CA LYS A 28 -15.41 -15.47 12.90
C LYS A 28 -16.93 -15.28 12.99
N PRO A 29 -17.53 -15.29 14.20
CA PRO A 29 -18.94 -14.95 14.36
C PRO A 29 -19.21 -13.54 13.83
N LEU A 30 -20.28 -13.38 13.04
CA LEU A 30 -20.73 -12.09 12.55
C LEU A 30 -21.24 -11.23 13.72
N GLN A 31 -20.53 -10.14 14.01
CA GLN A 31 -20.88 -9.15 15.04
C GLN A 31 -21.81 -8.06 14.49
N ASP A 32 -22.33 -7.23 15.39
CA ASP A 32 -23.31 -6.18 15.09
C ASP A 32 -22.87 -5.20 13.98
N TYR A 33 -21.58 -4.91 13.87
CA TYR A 33 -21.04 -3.95 12.90
C TYR A 33 -20.24 -4.60 11.76
N ASP A 34 -20.21 -5.93 11.72
CA ASP A 34 -19.48 -6.65 10.69
C ASP A 34 -20.21 -6.63 9.35
N ILE A 35 -19.44 -6.71 8.28
CA ILE A 35 -19.94 -6.90 6.92
C ILE A 35 -19.28 -8.15 6.37
N ASP A 36 -20.10 -9.11 5.96
CA ASP A 36 -19.62 -10.28 5.23
C ASP A 36 -19.60 -9.97 3.73
N VAL A 37 -18.52 -10.36 3.06
CA VAL A 37 -18.25 -9.99 1.67
C VAL A 37 -17.94 -11.24 0.86
N LYS A 38 -18.79 -11.52 -0.13
CA LYS A 38 -18.49 -12.52 -1.16
C LYS A 38 -17.45 -11.96 -2.10
N ILE A 39 -16.20 -12.36 -1.89
CA ILE A 39 -15.05 -11.93 -2.69
C ILE A 39 -15.25 -12.34 -4.16
N VAL A 40 -15.04 -11.39 -5.08
CA VAL A 40 -15.07 -11.62 -6.53
C VAL A 40 -13.72 -11.33 -7.20
N ALA A 41 -12.85 -10.60 -6.52
CA ALA A 41 -11.46 -10.41 -6.91
C ALA A 41 -10.61 -9.98 -5.71
N CYS A 42 -9.30 -10.25 -5.77
CA CYS A 42 -8.31 -9.81 -4.79
C CYS A 42 -7.03 -9.44 -5.52
N GLY A 43 -6.44 -8.30 -5.17
CA GLY A 43 -5.11 -7.92 -5.66
C GLY A 43 -4.03 -8.64 -4.86
N VAL A 44 -2.89 -8.91 -5.51
CA VAL A 44 -1.68 -9.42 -4.84
C VAL A 44 -0.76 -8.23 -4.54
N CYS A 45 -0.44 -8.04 -3.26
CA CYS A 45 0.41 -6.97 -2.78
C CYS A 45 1.82 -7.48 -2.41
N GLY A 46 2.82 -6.59 -2.44
CA GLY A 46 4.16 -6.93 -1.94
C GLY A 46 4.15 -7.33 -0.46
N SER A 47 3.24 -6.78 0.34
CA SER A 47 3.04 -7.19 1.74
C SER A 47 2.57 -8.63 1.89
N ASP A 48 1.86 -9.16 0.88
CA ASP A 48 1.45 -10.58 0.88
C ASP A 48 2.70 -11.45 0.82
N LEU A 49 3.69 -11.08 -0.01
CA LEU A 49 4.97 -11.78 -0.11
C LEU A 49 5.79 -11.71 1.17
N HIS A 50 5.96 -10.52 1.75
CA HIS A 50 6.71 -10.32 3.01
C HIS A 50 6.07 -11.04 4.21
N THR A 51 4.74 -11.20 4.18
CA THR A 51 4.04 -11.99 5.20
C THR A 51 4.22 -13.48 4.90
N ALA A 52 3.97 -13.89 3.66
CA ALA A 52 4.07 -15.25 3.14
C ALA A 52 5.41 -15.92 3.47
N ASN A 53 6.51 -15.24 3.18
CA ASN A 53 7.88 -15.76 3.36
C ASN A 53 8.41 -15.61 4.81
N GLY A 54 7.62 -15.04 5.73
CA GLY A 54 8.03 -14.80 7.11
C GLY A 54 9.01 -13.63 7.30
N GLY A 55 9.20 -12.76 6.31
CA GLY A 55 10.12 -11.62 6.33
C GLY A 55 9.82 -10.58 7.42
N TRP A 56 8.58 -10.54 7.92
CA TRP A 56 8.16 -9.70 9.06
C TRP A 56 7.91 -10.51 10.36
N GLY A 57 8.50 -11.70 10.46
CA GLY A 57 8.34 -12.61 11.59
C GLY A 57 7.19 -13.61 11.43
N ASN A 58 7.13 -14.57 12.34
CA ASN A 58 6.16 -15.67 12.26
C ASN A 58 4.75 -15.20 12.67
N LYS A 59 3.74 -15.51 11.86
CA LYS A 59 2.34 -15.10 12.06
C LYS A 59 1.43 -16.33 12.16
N ASN A 60 0.26 -16.15 12.76
CA ASN A 60 -0.80 -17.17 12.74
C ASN A 60 -1.41 -17.25 11.33
N TRP A 61 -1.33 -18.43 10.72
CA TRP A 61 -1.97 -18.80 9.44
C TRP A 61 -3.40 -19.31 9.71
N PRO A 62 -4.40 -19.13 8.81
CA PRO A 62 -4.39 -18.62 7.42
C PRO A 62 -4.67 -17.11 7.25
N ILE A 63 -4.36 -16.55 6.07
CA ILE A 63 -4.69 -15.15 5.68
C ILE A 63 -5.33 -15.14 4.27
N VAL A 64 -6.54 -14.55 4.13
CA VAL A 64 -7.26 -14.44 2.84
C VAL A 64 -7.83 -13.01 2.68
N PRO A 65 -7.23 -12.14 1.84
CA PRO A 65 -7.76 -10.81 1.53
C PRO A 65 -8.77 -10.83 0.36
N GLY A 66 -9.52 -9.74 0.14
CA GLY A 66 -10.33 -9.58 -1.09
C GLY A 66 -11.39 -8.48 -1.08
N HIS A 67 -11.93 -8.18 -2.26
CA HIS A 67 -13.06 -7.28 -2.49
C HIS A 67 -14.21 -8.00 -3.21
N GLY A 68 -15.44 -7.52 -3.06
CA GLY A 68 -16.60 -8.34 -3.38
C GLY A 68 -17.94 -7.64 -3.25
N HIS A 69 -18.98 -8.45 -3.10
CA HIS A 69 -20.33 -7.97 -2.85
C HIS A 69 -20.73 -8.28 -1.41
N VAL A 70 -21.42 -7.35 -0.76
CA VAL A 70 -21.96 -7.58 0.59
C VAL A 70 -22.89 -8.79 0.54
N ALA A 71 -22.52 -9.85 1.25
CA ALA A 71 -23.30 -11.07 1.39
C ALA A 71 -24.29 -10.96 2.56
N GLN A 72 -23.82 -10.40 3.68
CA GLN A 72 -24.61 -10.20 4.89
C GLN A 72 -24.06 -9.02 5.69
N THR A 73 -24.89 -8.42 6.54
CA THR A 73 -24.50 -7.35 7.45
C THR A 73 -24.88 -7.70 8.89
N GLY A 74 -24.10 -7.20 9.84
CA GLY A 74 -24.46 -7.14 11.23
C GLY A 74 -25.68 -6.24 11.47
N SER A 75 -26.30 -6.41 12.63
CA SER A 75 -27.56 -5.76 13.01
C SER A 75 -27.51 -4.22 13.06
N LYS A 76 -26.33 -3.64 13.27
CA LYS A 76 -26.11 -2.19 13.43
C LYS A 76 -25.41 -1.53 12.24
N VAL A 77 -25.19 -2.26 11.14
CA VAL A 77 -24.59 -1.70 9.92
C VAL A 77 -25.63 -0.84 9.19
N THR A 78 -25.26 0.41 8.89
CA THR A 78 -26.11 1.37 8.17
C THR A 78 -25.48 1.92 6.88
N SER A 79 -24.17 1.70 6.69
CA SER A 79 -23.37 2.33 5.62
C SER A 79 -23.45 1.63 4.27
N VAL A 80 -23.88 0.37 4.23
CA VAL A 80 -23.95 -0.45 3.01
C VAL A 80 -25.19 -1.34 3.02
N LYS A 81 -25.54 -1.88 1.86
CA LYS A 81 -26.66 -2.82 1.70
C LYS A 81 -26.19 -4.16 1.13
N VAL A 82 -26.91 -5.24 1.43
CA VAL A 82 -26.69 -6.55 0.81
C VAL A 82 -26.74 -6.43 -0.72
N GLY A 83 -25.81 -7.08 -1.41
CA GLY A 83 -25.62 -6.99 -2.86
C GLY A 83 -24.75 -5.81 -3.31
N GLN A 84 -24.46 -4.82 -2.46
CA GLN A 84 -23.61 -3.69 -2.84
C GLN A 84 -22.16 -4.15 -3.09
N ARG A 85 -21.55 -3.65 -4.16
CA ARG A 85 -20.11 -3.87 -4.42
C ARG A 85 -19.29 -3.02 -3.45
N VAL A 86 -18.41 -3.67 -2.70
CA VAL A 86 -17.56 -3.05 -1.68
C VAL A 86 -16.12 -3.54 -1.80
N GLY A 87 -15.19 -2.72 -1.31
CA GLY A 87 -13.78 -3.07 -1.22
C GLY A 87 -13.35 -3.12 0.24
N VAL A 88 -12.67 -4.21 0.61
CA VAL A 88 -11.92 -4.31 1.85
C VAL A 88 -10.46 -4.32 1.45
N GLY A 89 -9.60 -3.62 2.18
CA GLY A 89 -8.18 -3.96 2.11
C GLY A 89 -7.65 -4.20 3.50
N ALA A 90 -6.37 -4.07 3.72
CA ALA A 90 -5.79 -4.77 4.86
C ALA A 90 -6.12 -4.20 6.27
N GLN A 91 -6.83 -3.07 6.46
CA GLN A 91 -7.43 -2.70 7.75
C GLN A 91 -8.82 -3.27 7.78
N ILE A 92 -9.12 -3.97 8.87
CA ILE A 92 -10.40 -4.65 9.05
C ILE A 92 -11.18 -4.11 10.25
N ALA A 93 -10.53 -3.36 11.15
CA ALA A 93 -11.16 -2.78 12.35
C ALA A 93 -10.35 -1.60 12.93
N SER A 94 -11.03 -0.79 13.76
CA SER A 94 -10.46 0.21 14.67
C SER A 94 -11.34 0.32 15.92
N CYS A 95 -10.86 0.91 17.03
CA CYS A 95 -11.70 1.06 18.23
C CYS A 95 -12.83 2.09 18.07
N ARG A 96 -12.72 2.98 17.06
CA ARG A 96 -13.69 4.05 16.75
C ARG A 96 -13.88 5.11 17.84
N ASP A 97 -13.14 5.05 18.94
CA ASP A 97 -13.34 5.93 20.09
C ASP A 97 -12.08 6.68 20.55
N CYS A 98 -10.87 6.27 20.16
CA CYS A 98 -9.67 7.05 20.49
C CYS A 98 -9.55 8.31 19.62
N ASP A 99 -8.70 9.24 20.04
CA ASP A 99 -8.47 10.51 19.34
C ASP A 99 -8.09 10.31 17.87
N ALA A 100 -7.23 9.32 17.57
CA ALA A 100 -6.87 8.97 16.21
C ALA A 100 -8.10 8.56 15.38
N CYS A 101 -8.98 7.72 15.93
CA CYS A 101 -10.21 7.33 15.23
C CYS A 101 -11.19 8.49 15.04
N LYS A 102 -11.26 9.40 16.01
CA LYS A 102 -12.15 10.57 15.99
C LYS A 102 -11.67 11.69 15.05
N THR A 103 -10.41 11.61 14.59
CA THR A 103 -9.76 12.63 13.76
C THR A 103 -9.30 12.09 12.39
N GLU A 104 -10.03 11.12 11.82
CA GLU A 104 -9.75 10.54 10.49
C GLU A 104 -8.34 9.92 10.37
N ASN A 105 -7.85 9.39 11.49
CA ASN A 105 -6.56 8.74 11.66
C ASN A 105 -6.74 7.33 12.23
N GLU A 106 -7.84 6.64 11.89
CA GLU A 106 -8.14 5.29 12.34
C GLU A 106 -7.07 4.26 11.95
N THR A 107 -6.26 4.55 10.92
CA THR A 107 -5.09 3.74 10.52
C THR A 107 -3.98 3.75 11.57
N TYR A 108 -4.00 4.73 12.48
CA TYR A 108 -3.08 4.89 13.60
C TYR A 108 -3.75 4.55 14.94
N CYS A 109 -4.87 3.82 14.91
CA CYS A 109 -5.54 3.37 16.13
C CYS A 109 -4.60 2.45 16.94
N PRO A 110 -4.32 2.75 18.23
CA PRO A 110 -3.39 1.95 19.03
C PRO A 110 -3.96 0.58 19.42
N GLN A 111 -5.28 0.42 19.34
CA GLN A 111 -6.00 -0.78 19.77
C GLN A 111 -6.11 -1.83 18.64
N TRP A 112 -6.06 -1.38 17.39
CA TRP A 112 -6.32 -2.23 16.22
C TRP A 112 -5.50 -1.69 15.04
N MET A 113 -4.44 -2.42 14.70
CA MET A 113 -3.66 -2.12 13.51
C MET A 113 -3.83 -3.23 12.49
N ALA A 114 -4.42 -2.85 11.36
CA ALA A 114 -4.44 -3.61 10.13
C ALA A 114 -4.47 -2.54 8.99
N PRO A 115 -3.88 -2.69 7.78
CA PRO A 115 -3.74 -1.57 6.80
C PRO A 115 -4.66 -1.55 5.54
N MET A 116 -5.62 -0.64 5.30
CA MET A 116 -6.65 -0.72 4.20
C MET A 116 -6.16 -0.76 2.73
N LEU A 117 -7.09 -0.99 1.78
CA LEU A 117 -6.97 -1.08 0.30
C LEU A 117 -5.60 -0.57 -0.21
N CYS A 118 -4.65 -1.50 -0.26
CA CYS A 118 -3.26 -1.22 0.10
C CYS A 118 -2.57 -0.24 -0.85
N ALA A 119 -2.20 -0.69 -2.04
CA ALA A 119 -1.22 0.04 -2.83
C ALA A 119 -1.66 1.46 -3.21
N GLY A 120 -2.95 1.64 -3.57
CA GLY A 120 -3.48 2.94 -3.95
C GLY A 120 -3.55 3.92 -2.78
N LEU A 121 -4.19 3.53 -1.68
CA LEU A 121 -4.35 4.43 -0.52
C LEU A 121 -3.01 4.74 0.15
N THR A 122 -2.12 3.74 0.22
CA THR A 122 -0.76 3.89 0.75
C THR A 122 0.06 4.90 -0.07
N ALA A 123 -0.14 4.97 -1.40
CA ALA A 123 0.45 6.03 -2.22
C ALA A 123 -0.27 7.37 -2.03
N TYR A 124 -1.60 7.38 -1.98
CA TYR A 124 -2.41 8.60 -1.98
C TYR A 124 -2.31 9.42 -0.69
N SER A 125 -2.45 8.77 0.47
CA SER A 125 -2.44 9.44 1.79
C SER A 125 -1.24 10.37 2.02
N PRO A 126 0.02 9.92 1.83
CA PRO A 126 1.17 10.80 2.03
C PRO A 126 1.27 11.93 1.00
N LEU A 127 0.76 11.74 -0.23
CA LEU A 127 0.74 12.82 -1.24
C LEU A 127 -0.18 13.96 -0.78
N VAL A 128 -1.43 13.64 -0.42
CA VAL A 128 -2.43 14.63 0.00
C VAL A 128 -2.03 15.31 1.31
N ARG A 129 -1.64 14.53 2.33
CA ARG A 129 -1.26 15.05 3.66
C ARG A 129 -0.05 15.98 3.63
N ASN A 130 0.77 15.90 2.57
CA ASN A 130 1.94 16.77 2.40
C ASN A 130 1.74 17.86 1.35
N GLY A 131 0.51 18.06 0.87
CA GLY A 131 0.15 19.14 -0.04
C GLY A 131 0.76 19.00 -1.42
N VAL A 132 0.92 17.77 -1.91
CA VAL A 132 1.29 17.53 -3.32
C VAL A 132 0.20 18.12 -4.22
N GLY A 133 0.62 18.91 -5.20
CA GLY A 133 -0.28 19.58 -6.13
C GLY A 133 0.45 20.50 -7.11
N PRO A 134 -0.27 21.43 -7.77
CA PRO A 134 0.31 22.34 -8.75
C PRO A 134 1.50 23.14 -8.20
N GLY A 135 2.52 23.32 -9.04
CA GLY A 135 3.75 24.03 -8.69
C GLY A 135 4.76 23.25 -7.84
N ARG A 136 4.41 22.03 -7.40
CA ARG A 136 5.35 21.15 -6.69
C ARG A 136 5.99 20.11 -7.59
N THR A 137 7.22 19.76 -7.28
CA THR A 137 7.97 18.65 -7.89
C THR A 137 8.00 17.46 -6.94
N VAL A 138 7.52 16.31 -7.43
CA VAL A 138 7.40 15.05 -6.68
C VAL A 138 8.27 13.97 -7.30
N GLY A 139 9.06 13.30 -6.47
CA GLY A 139 9.83 12.12 -6.85
C GLY A 139 9.12 10.85 -6.37
N VAL A 140 8.97 9.85 -7.23
CA VAL A 140 8.41 8.54 -6.86
C VAL A 140 9.48 7.47 -7.05
N ILE A 141 9.97 6.90 -5.95
CA ILE A 141 11.02 5.87 -5.96
C ILE A 141 10.39 4.47 -5.99
N GLY A 142 10.82 3.67 -6.96
CA GLY A 142 10.43 2.28 -7.15
C GLY A 142 9.10 2.14 -7.89
N ILE A 143 9.15 1.86 -9.20
CA ILE A 143 7.94 1.78 -10.03
C ILE A 143 7.36 0.35 -9.99
N GLY A 144 6.86 -0.04 -8.81
CA GLY A 144 6.20 -1.32 -8.53
C GLY A 144 4.69 -1.16 -8.32
N GLY A 145 4.08 -2.05 -7.52
CA GLY A 145 2.64 -2.01 -7.22
C GLY A 145 2.16 -0.71 -6.56
N ILE A 146 2.94 -0.11 -5.65
CA ILE A 146 2.58 1.17 -5.01
C ILE A 146 3.04 2.35 -5.87
N GLY A 147 4.29 2.31 -6.36
CA GLY A 147 4.88 3.41 -7.12
C GLY A 147 4.12 3.80 -8.39
N HIS A 148 3.51 2.85 -9.12
CA HIS A 148 2.71 3.22 -10.30
C HIS A 148 1.46 4.03 -9.92
N PHE A 149 0.80 3.72 -8.81
CA PHE A 149 -0.27 4.56 -8.26
C PHE A 149 0.27 5.90 -7.76
N GLY A 150 1.47 5.92 -7.17
CA GLY A 150 2.16 7.15 -6.80
C GLY A 150 2.33 8.11 -7.99
N LEU A 151 2.73 7.61 -9.16
CA LEU A 151 2.82 8.40 -10.39
C LEU A 151 1.45 8.92 -10.83
N LEU A 152 0.46 8.04 -10.92
CA LEU A 152 -0.90 8.38 -11.35
C LEU A 152 -1.52 9.46 -10.45
N PHE A 153 -1.42 9.30 -9.12
CA PHE A 153 -1.98 10.25 -8.17
C PHE A 153 -1.21 11.56 -8.14
N ALA A 154 0.14 11.54 -8.15
CA ALA A 154 0.92 12.78 -8.18
C ALA A 154 0.60 13.61 -9.43
N LYS A 155 0.47 12.96 -10.59
CA LYS A 155 0.06 13.61 -11.83
C LYS A 155 -1.38 14.12 -11.78
N ALA A 156 -2.31 13.31 -11.28
CA ALA A 156 -3.72 13.70 -11.14
C ALA A 156 -3.92 14.87 -10.15
N LEU A 157 -3.07 14.97 -9.12
CA LEU A 157 -3.03 16.10 -8.19
C LEU A 157 -2.41 17.36 -8.83
N GLY A 158 -1.81 17.26 -10.02
CA GLY A 158 -1.26 18.39 -10.77
C GLY A 158 0.21 18.70 -10.49
N ALA A 159 0.94 17.81 -9.80
CA ALA A 159 2.36 18.00 -9.55
C ALA A 159 3.23 17.63 -10.76
N ARG A 160 4.41 18.26 -10.88
CA ARG A 160 5.47 17.76 -11.76
C ARG A 160 6.01 16.48 -11.14
N THR A 161 5.91 15.38 -11.86
CA THR A 161 6.16 14.03 -11.33
C THR A 161 7.40 13.43 -11.99
N VAL A 162 8.39 13.00 -11.20
CA VAL A 162 9.61 12.35 -11.68
C VAL A 162 9.65 10.93 -11.14
N ALA A 163 9.75 9.95 -12.05
CA ALA A 163 9.94 8.56 -11.69
C ALA A 163 11.41 8.29 -11.38
N ILE A 164 11.70 7.61 -10.28
CA ILE A 164 13.06 7.23 -9.88
C ILE A 164 13.11 5.71 -9.73
N SER A 165 13.96 5.06 -10.51
CA SER A 165 14.08 3.61 -10.58
C SER A 165 15.54 3.21 -10.68
N ARG A 166 15.85 1.93 -10.43
CA ARG A 166 17.22 1.42 -10.56
C ARG A 166 17.73 1.54 -12.00
N SER A 167 17.01 0.97 -12.95
CA SER A 167 17.34 1.04 -14.38
C SER A 167 16.22 1.70 -15.19
N ARG A 168 16.52 2.04 -16.45
CA ARG A 168 15.55 2.59 -17.43
C ARG A 168 14.53 1.58 -17.96
N ALA A 169 14.54 0.32 -17.50
CA ALA A 169 13.65 -0.73 -18.00
C ALA A 169 12.15 -0.36 -17.92
N LYS A 170 11.76 0.54 -17.00
CA LYS A 170 10.37 0.97 -16.79
C LYS A 170 10.10 2.41 -17.25
N GLU A 171 11.02 3.05 -17.97
CA GLU A 171 10.90 4.46 -18.33
C GLU A 171 9.70 4.74 -19.23
N VAL A 172 9.53 3.92 -20.28
CA VAL A 172 8.41 4.05 -21.21
C VAL A 172 7.06 3.95 -20.48
N ASP A 173 6.93 2.99 -19.58
CA ASP A 173 5.69 2.79 -18.82
C ASP A 173 5.49 3.89 -17.77
N ALA A 174 6.55 4.34 -17.10
CA ALA A 174 6.48 5.45 -16.16
C ALA A 174 5.99 6.75 -16.84
N ARG A 175 6.45 7.03 -18.06
CA ARG A 175 5.99 8.17 -18.85
C ARG A 175 4.51 8.04 -19.26
N LYS A 176 4.07 6.84 -19.68
CA LYS A 176 2.64 6.57 -19.94
C LYS A 176 1.75 6.77 -18.71
N LEU A 177 2.29 6.48 -17.52
CA LEU A 177 1.62 6.68 -16.23
C LEU A 177 1.65 8.14 -15.74
N GLY A 178 2.27 9.06 -16.50
CA GLY A 178 2.24 10.49 -16.21
C GLY A 178 3.53 11.06 -15.61
N ALA A 179 4.63 10.30 -15.57
CA ALA A 179 5.93 10.85 -15.21
C ALA A 179 6.39 11.87 -16.26
N ASP A 180 6.66 13.10 -15.82
CA ASP A 180 7.23 14.18 -16.63
C ASP A 180 8.73 13.94 -16.89
N ASP A 181 9.43 13.25 -15.97
CA ASP A 181 10.80 12.82 -16.17
C ASP A 181 11.16 11.50 -15.47
N PHE A 182 12.35 10.97 -15.76
CA PHE A 182 12.82 9.67 -15.28
C PHE A 182 14.30 9.68 -14.88
N LEU A 183 14.59 9.19 -13.68
CA LEU A 183 15.95 9.00 -13.17
C LEU A 183 16.25 7.50 -12.98
N ALA A 184 17.40 7.07 -13.52
CA ALA A 184 17.92 5.72 -13.34
C ALA A 184 19.13 5.73 -12.40
N THR A 185 19.01 5.15 -11.21
CA THR A 185 20.05 5.25 -10.17
C THR A 185 21.31 4.45 -10.46
N VAL A 186 21.28 3.54 -11.45
CA VAL A 186 22.51 2.88 -11.96
C VAL A 186 23.40 3.82 -12.76
N GLU A 187 22.91 4.99 -13.16
CA GLU A 187 23.68 5.93 -13.97
C GLU A 187 24.59 6.79 -13.09
N PRO A 188 25.87 6.97 -13.46
CA PRO A 188 26.79 7.80 -12.70
C PRO A 188 26.29 9.24 -12.57
N GLY A 189 26.16 9.74 -11.34
CA GLY A 189 25.72 11.12 -11.09
C GLY A 189 24.25 11.40 -11.42
N TRP A 190 23.39 10.37 -11.44
CA TRP A 190 21.95 10.44 -11.69
C TRP A 190 21.20 11.53 -10.90
N ASN A 191 21.71 11.91 -9.72
CA ASN A 191 21.11 12.89 -8.82
C ASN A 191 21.54 14.34 -9.08
N LYS A 192 22.66 14.58 -9.78
CA LYS A 192 23.34 15.89 -9.82
C LYS A 192 22.45 17.01 -10.35
N GLU A 193 21.79 16.80 -11.50
CA GLU A 193 20.91 17.81 -12.13
C GLU A 193 19.66 18.11 -11.30
N TYR A 194 19.29 17.17 -10.43
CA TYR A 194 18.10 17.21 -9.59
C TYR A 194 18.38 17.62 -8.14
N THR A 195 19.61 18.06 -7.85
CA THR A 195 20.00 18.59 -6.53
C THR A 195 19.04 19.71 -6.11
N ARG A 196 18.41 19.55 -4.93
CA ARG A 196 17.46 20.50 -4.34
C ARG A 196 16.30 20.91 -5.28
N LYS A 197 15.74 19.96 -6.04
CA LYS A 197 14.61 20.21 -6.95
C LYS A 197 13.26 19.67 -6.48
N PHE A 198 13.23 18.78 -5.49
CA PHE A 198 12.01 18.11 -5.06
C PHE A 198 11.40 18.75 -3.80
N ASP A 199 10.10 18.98 -3.84
CA ASP A 199 9.31 19.37 -2.66
C ASP A 199 8.91 18.13 -1.84
N PHE A 200 8.78 16.98 -2.51
CA PHE A 200 8.33 15.74 -1.90
C PHE A 200 8.91 14.53 -2.61
N ILE A 201 9.30 13.50 -1.85
CA ILE A 201 9.72 12.21 -2.38
C ILE A 201 8.93 11.10 -1.69
N LEU A 202 8.25 10.27 -2.48
CA LEU A 202 7.58 9.05 -2.06
C LEU A 202 8.46 7.84 -2.35
N SER A 203 8.96 7.18 -1.31
CA SER A 203 9.70 5.93 -1.45
C SER A 203 8.78 4.72 -1.29
N THR A 204 8.69 3.90 -2.33
CA THR A 204 7.86 2.70 -2.36
C THR A 204 8.67 1.41 -2.53
N THR A 205 9.98 1.50 -2.29
CA THR A 205 10.91 0.36 -2.47
C THR A 205 10.63 -0.77 -1.48
N SER A 206 10.67 -2.01 -1.96
CA SER A 206 10.56 -3.22 -1.13
C SER A 206 11.93 -3.81 -0.76
N SER A 207 13.02 -3.11 -1.07
CA SER A 207 14.39 -3.52 -0.77
C SER A 207 15.29 -2.32 -0.49
N THR A 208 16.30 -2.52 0.36
CA THR A 208 17.39 -1.57 0.62
C THR A 208 18.65 -1.84 -0.20
N ASP A 209 18.65 -2.86 -1.08
CA ASP A 209 19.78 -3.15 -1.97
C ASP A 209 20.12 -1.95 -2.85
N ARG A 210 21.37 -1.47 -2.75
CA ARG A 210 21.90 -0.31 -3.50
C ARG A 210 21.03 0.95 -3.34
N PHE A 211 20.54 1.17 -2.13
CA PHE A 211 19.76 2.34 -1.76
C PHE A 211 20.60 3.29 -0.88
N ASP A 212 21.20 4.32 -1.50
CA ASP A 212 21.90 5.38 -0.75
C ASP A 212 20.92 6.50 -0.38
N LEU A 213 20.51 6.54 0.89
CA LEU A 213 19.58 7.55 1.38
C LEU A 213 20.15 8.98 1.22
N GLY A 214 21.47 9.18 1.35
CA GLY A 214 22.11 10.49 1.20
C GLY A 214 21.92 11.07 -0.19
N ASP A 215 22.06 10.24 -1.22
CA ASP A 215 21.81 10.66 -2.61
C ASP A 215 20.37 11.09 -2.82
N TYR A 216 19.38 10.37 -2.29
CA TYR A 216 17.97 10.77 -2.41
C TYR A 216 17.65 12.03 -1.60
N LEU A 217 18.22 12.19 -0.40
CA LEU A 217 18.02 13.39 0.41
C LEU A 217 18.62 14.64 -0.26
N SER A 218 19.71 14.49 -1.04
CA SER A 218 20.32 15.60 -1.80
C SER A 218 19.36 16.24 -2.83
N LEU A 219 18.36 15.47 -3.27
CA LEU A 219 17.36 15.90 -4.25
C LEU A 219 16.34 16.88 -3.65
N LEU A 220 16.14 16.86 -2.32
CA LEU A 220 15.12 17.66 -1.65
C LEU A 220 15.52 19.13 -1.55
N LYS A 221 14.55 20.02 -1.79
CA LYS A 221 14.63 21.42 -1.41
C LYS A 221 14.73 21.56 0.11
N VAL A 222 15.09 22.76 0.59
CA VAL A 222 14.91 23.10 2.00
C VAL A 222 13.43 22.92 2.36
N HIS A 223 13.15 22.23 3.47
CA HIS A 223 11.81 21.77 3.90
C HIS A 223 11.13 20.73 3.00
N GLY A 224 11.83 20.19 2.01
CA GLY A 224 11.35 19.03 1.27
C GLY A 224 11.21 17.81 2.18
N LYS A 225 10.25 16.94 1.86
CA LYS A 225 9.96 15.76 2.69
C LYS A 225 10.24 14.46 1.93
N PHE A 226 10.93 13.54 2.60
CA PHE A 226 11.05 12.15 2.17
C PHE A 226 10.10 11.28 3.00
N ILE A 227 9.15 10.61 2.37
CA ILE A 227 8.21 9.70 3.04
C ILE A 227 8.38 8.30 2.46
N ALA A 228 8.78 7.36 3.31
CA ALA A 228 8.86 5.95 2.97
C ALA A 228 7.55 5.23 3.34
N VAL A 229 6.98 4.53 2.37
CA VAL A 229 5.83 3.63 2.57
C VAL A 229 6.18 2.17 2.25
N GLY A 230 7.31 1.94 1.57
CA GLY A 230 7.88 0.62 1.43
C GLY A 230 8.45 0.11 2.75
N LEU A 231 8.23 -1.17 3.04
CA LEU A 231 8.67 -1.84 4.27
C LEU A 231 9.59 -3.01 3.90
N PRO A 232 10.84 -2.73 3.48
CA PRO A 232 11.80 -3.77 3.12
C PRO A 232 12.15 -4.68 4.30
N GLU A 233 12.58 -5.91 3.99
CA GLU A 233 13.15 -6.83 4.97
C GLU A 233 14.61 -6.44 5.30
N GLY A 234 15.03 -6.65 6.56
CA GLY A 234 16.40 -6.39 7.02
C GLY A 234 16.48 -5.59 8.32
N ALA A 235 17.68 -5.52 8.93
CA ALA A 235 17.94 -4.58 10.00
C ALA A 235 18.02 -3.16 9.41
N GLY A 236 17.18 -2.27 9.93
CA GLY A 236 17.25 -0.83 9.63
C GLY A 236 18.49 -0.18 10.22
#